data_AF-A0A3S0U9Y9-F1
#
_entry.id   AF-A0A3S0U9Y9-F1
#
_cell.length_a   1.000
_cell.length_b   1.000
_cell.length_c   1.000
_cell.angle_alpha   90.00
_cell.angle_beta   90.00
_cell.angle_gamma   90.00
#
_symmetry.space_group_name_H-M   'P 1'
#
loop_
_entity.id
_entity.type
_entity.pdbx_description
1 polymer ?
#
loop_
_entity_poly.entity_id
_entity_poly.type
_entity_poly.pdbx_seq_one_letter_code
_entity_poly.pdbx_strand_id
1 'polypeptide(L)'
;MLTGGFQESAFIVIGARPSVGKTAFALNIAAHASNKDVCLVFSLEMAKKQLLKRATSFLGDISTQKMRNPRKTFEDLSSISRNNVGCLSQFYIKEEYRQYGVGSKLFNMSMKWLKQFDDIEDYFIFVSNGNNSALEFYKRKGFSVSHDILDGFITVLRKNLV
;
A
#
# COMPACT_ATOMS: atom_id res chain seq x y z
N MET A 1 -22.59 -21.71 0.82
CA MET A 1 -23.67 -21.20 -0.05
C MET A 1 -24.62 -22.35 -0.34
N LEU A 2 -25.91 -22.17 -0.08
CA LEU A 2 -26.95 -23.21 -0.19
C LEU A 2 -27.37 -23.55 -1.64
N THR A 3 -26.73 -22.96 -2.67
CA THR A 3 -27.15 -23.04 -4.09
C THR A 3 -26.16 -23.77 -5.01
N GLY A 4 -25.13 -24.44 -4.48
CA GLY A 4 -24.10 -25.05 -5.33
C GLY A 4 -23.19 -24.04 -6.07
N GLY A 5 -23.24 -22.76 -5.68
CA GLY A 5 -22.44 -21.68 -6.28
C GLY A 5 -23.23 -20.80 -7.24
N PHE A 6 -22.50 -19.98 -8.01
CA PHE A 6 -23.04 -19.21 -9.13
C PHE A 6 -23.11 -20.12 -10.36
N GLN A 7 -24.29 -20.26 -10.93
CA GLN A 7 -24.53 -21.06 -12.13
C GLN A 7 -24.33 -20.20 -13.38
N GLU A 8 -23.78 -20.77 -14.43
CA GLU A 8 -23.70 -20.09 -15.73
C GLU A 8 -25.11 -19.72 -16.23
N SER A 9 -25.22 -18.57 -16.90
CA SER A 9 -26.50 -18.02 -17.41
C SER A 9 -27.54 -17.63 -16.34
N ALA A 10 -27.22 -17.67 -15.05
CA ALA A 10 -28.13 -17.23 -13.98
C ALA A 10 -28.09 -15.70 -13.78
N PHE A 11 -29.27 -15.07 -13.73
CA PHE A 11 -29.41 -13.66 -13.36
C PHE A 11 -29.78 -13.52 -11.88
N ILE A 12 -28.91 -12.90 -11.10
CA ILE A 12 -29.02 -12.84 -9.64
C ILE A 12 -29.16 -11.39 -9.20
N VAL A 13 -30.24 -11.08 -8.50
CA VAL A 13 -30.53 -9.75 -7.96
C VAL A 13 -30.36 -9.76 -6.45
N ILE A 14 -29.55 -8.81 -5.95
CA ILE A 14 -29.33 -8.60 -4.51
C ILE A 14 -30.02 -7.31 -4.09
N GLY A 15 -31.13 -7.43 -3.38
CA GLY A 15 -31.81 -6.33 -2.69
C GLY A 15 -31.28 -6.15 -1.27
N ALA A 16 -30.96 -4.92 -0.89
CA ALA A 16 -30.56 -4.58 0.48
C ALA A 16 -30.94 -3.13 0.77
N ARG A 17 -31.18 -2.79 2.05
CA ARG A 17 -31.40 -1.39 2.46
C ARG A 17 -30.11 -0.56 2.30
N PRO A 18 -30.20 0.76 2.13
CA PRO A 18 -29.03 1.63 2.16
C PRO A 18 -28.17 1.39 3.40
N SER A 19 -26.85 1.49 3.24
CA SER A 19 -25.85 1.30 4.31
C SER A 19 -25.68 -0.12 4.88
N VAL A 20 -26.46 -1.13 4.43
CA VAL A 20 -26.29 -2.54 4.86
C VAL A 20 -25.04 -3.21 4.27
N GLY A 21 -24.38 -2.56 3.31
CA GLY A 21 -23.13 -3.07 2.74
C GLY A 21 -23.28 -3.79 1.40
N LYS A 22 -24.35 -3.51 0.64
CA LYS A 22 -24.56 -4.05 -0.73
C LYS A 22 -23.32 -3.92 -1.62
N THR A 23 -22.67 -2.76 -1.62
CA THR A 23 -21.45 -2.54 -2.41
C THR A 23 -20.28 -3.35 -1.90
N ALA A 24 -20.12 -3.45 -0.57
CA ALA A 24 -19.04 -4.23 0.03
C ALA A 24 -19.20 -5.71 -0.31
N PHE A 25 -20.40 -6.25 -0.19
CA PHE A 25 -20.72 -7.63 -0.57
C PHE A 25 -20.46 -7.91 -2.06
N ALA A 26 -20.89 -7.02 -2.95
CA ALA A 26 -20.66 -7.16 -4.40
C ALA A 26 -19.17 -7.12 -4.76
N LEU A 27 -18.40 -6.20 -4.16
CA LEU A 27 -16.95 -6.12 -4.36
C LEU A 27 -16.24 -7.39 -3.86
N ASN A 28 -16.72 -7.96 -2.76
CA ASN A 28 -16.15 -9.16 -2.15
C ASN A 28 -16.32 -10.39 -3.06
N ILE A 29 -17.53 -10.57 -3.61
CA ILE A 29 -17.79 -11.58 -4.66
C ILE A 29 -16.88 -11.35 -5.86
N ALA A 30 -16.80 -10.12 -6.37
CA ALA A 30 -15.99 -9.79 -7.55
C ALA A 30 -14.49 -10.07 -7.32
N ALA A 31 -13.97 -9.75 -6.13
CA ALA A 31 -12.58 -10.02 -5.77
C ALA A 31 -12.29 -11.53 -5.77
N HIS A 32 -13.15 -12.34 -5.15
CA HIS A 32 -12.98 -13.80 -5.16
C HIS A 32 -13.16 -14.41 -6.55
N ALA A 33 -14.09 -13.90 -7.36
CA ALA A 33 -14.30 -14.35 -8.73
C ALA A 33 -13.10 -13.98 -9.64
N SER A 34 -12.50 -12.80 -9.43
CA SER A 34 -11.36 -12.33 -10.22
C SER A 34 -10.11 -13.21 -10.13
N ASN A 35 -10.01 -14.05 -9.11
CA ASN A 35 -8.91 -15.02 -8.96
C ASN A 35 -9.04 -16.21 -9.92
N LYS A 36 -10.23 -16.44 -10.49
CA LYS A 36 -10.51 -17.57 -11.39
C LYS A 36 -10.80 -17.13 -12.82
N ASP A 37 -11.39 -15.96 -13.01
CA ASP A 37 -11.76 -15.45 -14.33
C ASP A 37 -11.85 -13.91 -14.36
N VAL A 38 -12.02 -13.30 -15.53
CA VAL A 38 -12.17 -11.85 -15.71
C VAL A 38 -13.52 -11.38 -15.14
N CYS A 39 -13.48 -10.44 -14.19
CA CYS A 39 -14.67 -9.87 -13.58
C CYS A 39 -14.86 -8.39 -13.97
N LEU A 40 -16.08 -8.04 -14.39
CA LEU A 40 -16.48 -6.67 -14.71
C LEU A 40 -17.44 -6.13 -13.65
N VAL A 41 -17.11 -4.96 -13.08
CA VAL A 41 -17.94 -4.29 -12.08
C VAL A 41 -18.40 -2.95 -12.63
N PHE A 42 -19.72 -2.80 -12.74
CA PHE A 42 -20.37 -1.53 -13.05
C PHE A 42 -20.93 -0.91 -11.78
N SER A 43 -20.66 0.37 -11.55
CA SER A 43 -21.22 1.12 -10.44
C SER A 43 -21.76 2.46 -10.91
N LEU A 44 -23.01 2.73 -10.54
CA LEU A 44 -23.72 3.96 -10.89
C LEU A 44 -23.79 4.94 -9.72
N GLU A 45 -23.59 4.46 -8.49
CA GLU A 45 -23.70 5.26 -7.26
C GLU A 45 -22.33 5.78 -6.80
N MET A 46 -21.27 4.98 -6.95
CA MET A 46 -19.94 5.31 -6.44
C MET A 46 -18.96 5.56 -7.57
N ALA A 47 -18.14 6.61 -7.42
CA ALA A 47 -17.07 6.91 -8.35
C ALA A 47 -15.99 5.82 -8.34
N LYS A 48 -15.37 5.56 -9.50
CA LYS A 48 -14.29 4.56 -9.68
C LYS A 48 -13.21 4.63 -8.60
N LYS A 49 -12.73 5.84 -8.26
CA LYS A 49 -11.69 6.03 -7.22
C LYS A 49 -12.15 5.56 -5.83
N GLN A 50 -13.41 5.74 -5.48
CA GLN A 50 -13.94 5.32 -4.18
C GLN A 50 -14.12 3.79 -4.10
N LEU A 51 -14.54 3.16 -5.21
CA LEU A 51 -14.61 1.70 -5.32
C LEU A 51 -13.22 1.06 -5.22
N LEU A 52 -12.25 1.58 -5.97
CA LEU A 52 -10.87 1.09 -5.94
C LEU A 52 -10.29 1.16 -4.53
N LYS A 53 -10.49 2.28 -3.82
CA LYS A 53 -10.10 2.39 -2.41
C LYS A 53 -10.72 1.25 -1.59
N ARG A 54 -12.04 1.07 -1.63
CA ARG A 54 -12.70 -0.01 -0.86
C ARG A 54 -12.17 -1.40 -1.23
N ALA A 55 -11.96 -1.66 -2.51
CA ALA A 55 -11.41 -2.92 -2.99
C ALA A 55 -9.97 -3.15 -2.47
N THR A 56 -9.10 -2.13 -2.50
CA THR A 56 -7.73 -2.23 -1.95
C THR A 56 -7.72 -2.37 -0.43
N SER A 57 -8.65 -1.71 0.28
CA SER A 57 -8.83 -1.91 1.73
C SER A 57 -9.15 -3.35 2.05
N PHE A 58 -10.09 -3.92 1.30
CA PHE A 58 -10.56 -5.29 1.47
C PHE A 58 -9.46 -6.31 1.14
N LEU A 59 -8.79 -6.16 0.00
CA LEU A 59 -7.72 -7.07 -0.43
C LEU A 59 -6.47 -7.01 0.46
N GLY A 60 -6.16 -5.83 1.03
CA GLY A 60 -4.99 -5.62 1.88
C GLY A 60 -5.25 -5.76 3.38
N ASP A 61 -6.48 -6.11 3.78
CA ASP A 61 -6.95 -6.08 5.19
C ASP A 61 -6.64 -4.75 5.92
N ILE A 62 -6.67 -3.64 5.17
CA ILE A 62 -6.38 -2.31 5.70
C ILE A 62 -7.71 -1.65 6.06
N SER A 63 -7.83 -1.18 7.30
CA SER A 63 -9.04 -0.46 7.72
C SER A 63 -9.33 0.74 6.80
N THR A 64 -10.60 0.90 6.41
CA THR A 64 -11.00 2.00 5.50
C THR A 64 -10.70 3.37 6.11
N GLN A 65 -10.66 3.46 7.44
CA GLN A 65 -10.30 4.66 8.19
C GLN A 65 -8.79 4.96 8.10
N LYS A 66 -7.93 3.93 8.18
CA LYS A 66 -6.48 4.02 7.95
C LYS A 66 -6.16 4.53 6.54
N MET A 67 -6.86 4.04 5.50
CA MET A 67 -6.68 4.55 4.13
C MET A 67 -7.24 5.95 3.88
N ARG A 68 -8.23 6.41 4.66
CA ARG A 68 -8.77 7.77 4.56
C ARG A 68 -7.78 8.80 5.06
N ASN A 69 -6.93 8.44 6.02
CA ASN A 69 -5.91 9.32 6.56
C ASN A 69 -4.54 8.61 6.62
N PRO A 70 -3.89 8.46 5.45
CA PRO A 70 -2.65 7.72 5.36
C PRO A 70 -1.55 8.32 6.24
N ARG A 71 -1.44 9.67 6.34
CA ARG A 71 -0.42 10.33 7.17
C ARG A 71 -0.38 9.79 8.60
N LYS A 72 -1.50 9.74 9.31
CA LYS A 72 -1.59 9.16 10.67
C LYS A 72 -1.29 7.65 10.77
N THR A 73 -1.29 6.94 9.65
CA THR A 73 -1.08 5.48 9.59
C THR A 73 0.35 5.12 9.20
N PHE A 74 0.98 5.92 8.34
CA PHE A 74 2.39 5.78 7.96
C PHE A 74 3.33 6.46 8.97
N GLU A 75 2.81 7.37 9.77
CA GLU A 75 3.49 8.03 10.88
C GLU A 75 3.08 7.36 12.20
N ASP A 76 3.53 6.13 12.45
CA ASP A 76 3.68 5.69 13.84
C ASP A 76 4.92 6.41 14.41
N LEU A 77 4.75 7.71 14.65
CA LEU A 77 5.73 8.65 15.20
C LEU A 77 6.16 8.30 16.62
N SER A 78 5.56 7.28 17.24
CA SER A 78 5.94 6.82 18.59
C SER A 78 7.39 6.34 18.66
N SER A 79 7.95 5.88 17.53
CA SER A 79 9.36 5.46 17.41
C SER A 79 10.32 6.60 17.03
N ILE A 80 9.79 7.78 16.68
CA ILE A 80 10.56 8.97 16.33
C ILE A 80 10.80 9.75 17.62
N SER A 81 11.89 9.42 18.32
CA SER A 81 12.25 10.11 19.57
C SER A 81 12.98 11.44 19.34
N ARG A 82 13.32 11.78 18.09
CA ARG A 82 14.14 12.95 17.75
C ARG A 82 13.36 13.90 16.83
N ASN A 83 13.50 15.20 17.07
CA ASN A 83 12.66 16.25 16.49
C ASN A 83 12.81 16.44 14.96
N ASN A 84 13.83 15.84 14.32
CA ASN A 84 14.16 16.09 12.93
C ASN A 84 14.42 14.79 12.15
N VAL A 85 13.45 14.40 11.32
CA VAL A 85 13.48 13.15 10.55
C VAL A 85 13.41 13.43 9.05
N GLY A 86 14.35 12.83 8.30
CA GLY A 86 14.31 12.78 6.85
C GLY A 86 13.53 11.56 6.36
N CYS A 87 12.37 11.77 5.73
CA CYS A 87 11.58 10.69 5.16
C CYS A 87 11.74 10.64 3.63
N LEU A 88 12.11 9.48 3.09
CA LEU A 88 12.01 9.18 1.67
C LEU A 88 10.91 8.16 1.44
N SER A 89 9.74 8.62 0.99
CA SER A 89 8.63 7.76 0.63
C SER A 89 8.17 8.01 -0.81
N GLN A 90 7.60 6.94 -1.42
CA GLN A 90 6.85 6.96 -2.69
C GLN A 90 7.62 6.98 -4.03
N PHE A 91 8.74 6.27 -4.15
CA PHE A 91 9.28 5.96 -5.50
C PHE A 91 8.73 4.63 -6.02
N TYR A 92 7.83 4.70 -6.99
CA TYR A 92 7.42 3.54 -7.78
C TYR A 92 8.14 3.53 -9.13
N ILE A 93 8.99 2.52 -9.34
CA ILE A 93 9.68 2.28 -10.61
C ILE A 93 9.17 0.95 -11.15
N LYS A 94 8.58 0.97 -12.36
CA LYS A 94 8.15 -0.26 -13.04
C LYS A 94 9.34 -1.19 -13.25
N GLU A 95 9.10 -2.49 -13.19
CA GLU A 95 10.15 -3.52 -13.25
C GLU A 95 11.09 -3.38 -14.43
N GLU A 96 10.54 -3.16 -15.63
CA GLU A 96 11.28 -2.93 -16.86
C GLU A 96 12.33 -1.81 -16.75
N TYR A 97 12.07 -0.79 -15.91
CA TYR A 97 12.97 0.36 -15.73
C TYR A 97 13.98 0.22 -14.58
N ARG A 98 13.85 -0.80 -13.71
CA ARG A 98 14.68 -0.92 -12.50
C ARG A 98 16.17 -1.15 -12.81
N GLN A 99 16.46 -1.77 -13.95
CA GLN A 99 17.83 -2.07 -14.40
C GLN A 99 18.62 -0.85 -14.92
N TYR A 100 17.95 0.24 -15.31
CA TYR A 100 18.61 1.41 -15.90
C TYR A 100 19.22 2.37 -14.87
N GLY A 101 19.33 1.95 -13.61
CA GLY A 101 19.97 2.75 -12.56
C GLY A 101 19.16 3.97 -12.08
N VAL A 102 17.93 4.15 -12.56
CA VAL A 102 17.02 5.25 -12.18
C VAL A 102 16.84 5.30 -10.66
N GLY A 103 16.63 4.15 -10.01
CA GLY A 103 16.49 4.05 -8.55
C GLY A 103 17.73 4.54 -7.80
N SER A 104 18.93 4.16 -8.26
CA SER A 104 20.20 4.66 -7.71
C SER A 104 20.35 6.16 -7.87
N LYS A 105 19.99 6.71 -9.04
CA LYS A 105 20.09 8.15 -9.30
C LYS A 105 19.14 8.96 -8.42
N LEU A 106 17.88 8.55 -8.35
CA LEU A 106 16.88 9.19 -7.49
C LEU A 106 17.29 9.10 -6.03
N PHE A 107 17.71 7.92 -5.55
CA PHE A 107 18.20 7.76 -4.18
C PHE A 107 19.37 8.70 -3.87
N ASN A 108 20.37 8.77 -4.74
CA ASN A 108 21.54 9.63 -4.51
C ASN A 108 21.17 11.11 -4.51
N MET A 109 20.26 11.56 -5.39
CA MET A 109 19.77 12.93 -5.41
C MET A 109 19.03 13.27 -4.13
N SER A 110 18.12 12.40 -3.70
CA SER A 110 17.36 12.54 -2.46
C SER A 110 18.26 12.58 -1.23
N MET A 111 19.25 11.69 -1.13
CA MET A 111 20.22 11.71 -0.02
C MET A 111 21.11 12.94 -0.07
N LYS A 112 21.51 13.43 -1.25
CA LYS A 112 22.28 14.67 -1.38
C LYS A 112 21.49 15.86 -0.87
N TRP A 113 20.20 15.94 -1.19
CA TRP A 113 19.30 16.98 -0.69
C TRP A 113 19.09 16.89 0.82
N LEU A 114 18.80 15.68 1.35
CA LEU A 114 18.60 15.48 2.78
C LEU A 114 19.84 15.80 3.62
N LYS A 115 21.05 15.56 3.09
CA LYS A 115 22.31 15.92 3.76
C LYS A 115 22.61 17.42 3.80
N GLN A 116 21.80 18.27 3.16
CA GLN A 116 21.93 19.73 3.29
C GLN A 116 21.35 20.25 4.61
N PHE A 117 20.66 19.38 5.36
CA PHE A 117 20.07 19.68 6.64
C PHE A 117 20.91 19.02 7.72
N ASP A 118 21.71 19.81 8.43
CA ASP A 118 22.67 19.35 9.46
C ASP A 118 21.98 18.76 10.70
N ASP A 119 20.67 18.95 10.80
CA ASP A 119 19.84 18.58 11.92
C ASP A 119 19.08 17.26 11.70
N ILE A 120 19.24 16.60 10.54
CA ILE A 120 18.65 15.30 10.26
C ILE A 120 19.61 14.17 10.67
N GLU A 121 19.23 13.43 11.70
CA GLU A 121 20.05 12.33 12.25
C GLU A 121 19.48 10.94 11.95
N ASP A 122 18.26 10.88 11.42
CA ASP A 122 17.50 9.63 11.28
C ASP A 122 16.73 9.58 9.96
N TYR A 123 16.91 8.49 9.21
CA TYR A 123 16.28 8.27 7.91
C TYR A 123 15.37 7.06 7.92
N PHE A 124 14.16 7.23 7.38
CA PHE A 124 13.18 6.16 7.23
C PHE A 124 12.81 5.94 5.76
N ILE A 125 12.68 4.68 5.39
CA ILE A 125 12.21 4.21 4.08
C ILE A 125 11.15 3.14 4.28
N PHE A 126 10.06 3.25 3.52
CA PHE A 126 8.93 2.32 3.58
C PHE A 126 8.92 1.44 2.33
N VAL A 127 8.92 0.13 2.51
CA VAL A 127 8.90 -0.85 1.42
C VAL A 127 7.68 -1.74 1.56
N SER A 128 6.82 -1.77 0.54
CA SER A 128 5.67 -2.69 0.51
C SER A 128 6.12 -4.15 0.51
N ASN A 129 5.41 -4.99 1.24
CA ASN A 129 5.62 -6.44 1.29
C ASN A 129 5.52 -7.03 -0.13
N GLY A 130 6.38 -8.01 -0.42
CA GLY A 130 6.57 -8.59 -1.75
C GLY A 130 7.58 -7.85 -2.64
N ASN A 131 8.00 -6.63 -2.29
CA ASN A 131 9.01 -5.89 -3.04
C ASN A 131 10.45 -6.20 -2.57
N ASN A 132 10.85 -7.47 -2.70
CA ASN A 132 12.16 -7.95 -2.27
C ASN A 132 13.32 -7.22 -2.95
N SER A 133 13.14 -6.81 -4.22
CA SER A 133 14.16 -6.06 -4.95
C SER A 133 14.43 -4.70 -4.32
N ALA A 134 13.38 -3.97 -3.90
CA ALA A 134 13.54 -2.69 -3.20
C ALA A 134 14.11 -2.88 -1.79
N LEU A 135 13.65 -3.90 -1.07
CA LEU A 135 14.16 -4.23 0.27
C LEU A 135 15.67 -4.44 0.24
N GLU A 136 16.15 -5.32 -0.66
CA GLU A 136 17.58 -5.60 -0.80
C GLU A 136 18.37 -4.41 -1.35
N PHE A 137 17.76 -3.59 -2.22
CA PHE A 137 18.37 -2.36 -2.69
C PHE A 137 18.68 -1.40 -1.53
N TYR A 138 17.73 -1.15 -0.62
CA TYR A 138 17.94 -0.23 0.50
C TYR A 138 18.84 -0.81 1.59
N LYS A 139 18.80 -2.13 1.83
CA LYS A 139 19.78 -2.82 2.70
C LYS A 139 21.21 -2.59 2.23
N ARG A 140 21.48 -2.74 0.92
CA ARG A 140 22.81 -2.42 0.33
C ARG A 140 23.21 -0.94 0.47
N LYS A 141 22.28 -0.03 0.75
CA LYS A 141 22.55 1.39 1.04
C LYS A 141 22.77 1.68 2.54
N GLY A 142 22.80 0.63 3.37
CA GLY A 142 23.05 0.70 4.80
C GLY A 142 21.82 1.01 5.63
N PHE A 143 20.61 0.72 5.13
CA PHE A 143 19.39 0.74 5.93
C PHE A 143 19.15 -0.65 6.54
N SER A 144 18.64 -0.69 7.76
CA SER A 144 18.28 -1.92 8.46
C SER A 144 16.78 -1.99 8.67
N VAL A 145 16.21 -3.20 8.67
CA VAL A 145 14.79 -3.38 9.01
C VAL A 145 14.55 -2.94 10.45
N SER A 146 13.55 -2.10 10.67
CA SER A 146 13.17 -1.60 11.99
C SER A 146 11.95 -2.33 12.53
N HIS A 147 10.83 -2.26 11.82
CA HIS A 147 9.55 -2.89 12.19
C HIS A 147 8.66 -2.98 10.96
N ASP A 148 7.62 -3.79 11.03
CA ASP A 148 6.56 -3.80 10.04
C ASP A 148 5.38 -2.96 10.54
N ILE A 149 4.70 -2.29 9.61
CA ILE A 149 3.45 -1.56 9.85
C ILE A 149 2.34 -2.16 8.97
N LEU A 150 1.09 -1.79 9.25
CA LEU A 150 -0.08 -2.29 8.52
C LEU A 150 -0.13 -3.84 8.51
N ASP A 151 0.03 -4.44 9.68
CA ASP A 151 -0.10 -5.90 9.88
C ASP A 151 0.82 -6.71 8.94
N GLY A 152 2.04 -6.19 8.70
CA GLY A 152 3.04 -6.83 7.84
C GLY A 152 3.01 -6.37 6.39
N PHE A 153 2.08 -5.51 5.98
CA PHE A 153 1.99 -5.05 4.58
C PHE A 153 3.14 -4.13 4.17
N ILE A 154 3.79 -3.46 5.12
CA ILE A 154 4.92 -2.56 4.84
C ILE A 154 6.02 -2.79 5.84
N THR A 155 7.22 -3.01 5.31
CA THR A 155 8.45 -3.08 6.09
C THR A 155 9.10 -1.70 6.13
N VAL A 156 9.31 -1.20 7.35
CA VAL A 156 10.02 0.05 7.60
C VAL A 156 11.50 -0.24 7.75
N LEU A 157 12.33 0.40 6.94
CA LEU A 157 13.77 0.41 7.10
C LEU A 157 14.24 1.74 7.67
N ARG A 158 15.22 1.68 8.56
CA ARG A 158 15.79 2.81 9.28
C ARG A 158 17.30 2.86 9.11
N LYS A 159 17.86 4.07 9.04
CA LYS A 159 19.29 4.32 9.09
C LYS A 159 19.57 5.49 10.03
N ASN A 160 20.22 5.16 11.15
CA ASN A 160 20.69 6.15 12.11
C ASN A 160 22.06 6.71 11.66
N LEU A 161 22.22 8.03 11.74
CA LEU A 161 23.52 8.70 11.75
C LEU A 161 23.94 8.88 13.22
N VAL A 162 24.41 7.80 13.84
CA VAL A 162 25.09 7.86 15.15
C VAL A 162 26.56 7.55 14.92
#